data_AF-A0A7V9DPW2-F1
#
_entry.id   AF-A0A7V9DPW2-F1
#
_cell.length_a   1.000
_cell.length_b   1.000
_cell.length_c   1.000
_cell.angle_alpha   90.00
_cell.angle_beta   90.00
_cell.angle_gamma   90.00
#
_symmetry.space_group_name_H-M   'P 1'
#
loop_
_entity.id
_entity.type
_entity.pdbx_description
1 polymer ?
#
loop_
_entity_poly.entity_id
_entity_poly.type
_entity_poly.pdbx_seq_one_letter_code
_entity_poly.pdbx_strand_id
1 'polypeptide(L)'
;MADDVLTTHTDDTPVGIIRPVEARRPPRDRSRRRRRPLLRRTLLGTLFFVLVLLGYYVVSLLQVWSTGKSDQGRPVDAIVVLGAAQYDGEPSPQLAARLDHVAELWPRELAPVVVTTGGGRPGDRFTEAQASASYLAERGVPESAILLENAGSTTFESMENVAAELEQRGLDRVLIVTDPYHALRSRLIAEEAGLEA
;
A
#
# COMPACT_ATOMS: atom_id res chain seq x y z
N MET A 1 49.68 -24.06 -107.70
CA MET A 1 49.08 -22.98 -108.53
C MET A 1 47.63 -22.86 -108.08
N ALA A 2 47.26 -22.03 -107.11
CA ALA A 2 47.91 -20.86 -106.53
C ALA A 2 47.91 -20.95 -104.98
N ASP A 3 49.05 -20.60 -104.39
CA ASP A 3 49.26 -20.29 -102.98
C ASP A 3 49.71 -18.82 -102.94
N ASP A 4 49.18 -18.01 -102.02
CA ASP A 4 49.81 -16.76 -101.56
C ASP A 4 49.11 -16.36 -100.24
N VAL A 5 49.60 -16.84 -99.09
CA VAL A 5 50.69 -16.30 -98.27
C VAL A 5 50.33 -14.95 -97.64
N LEU A 6 50.04 -15.08 -96.36
CA LEU A 6 49.78 -14.11 -95.32
C LEU A 6 50.98 -13.14 -95.13
N THR A 7 50.77 -11.84 -95.35
CA THR A 7 51.77 -10.81 -95.03
C THR A 7 51.55 -10.30 -93.61
N THR A 8 52.44 -10.68 -92.69
CA THR A 8 52.65 -10.00 -91.41
C THR A 8 53.76 -8.97 -91.56
N HIS A 9 53.50 -7.71 -91.20
CA HIS A 9 54.56 -6.74 -90.93
C HIS A 9 54.31 -6.05 -89.60
N THR A 10 55.23 -6.35 -88.68
CA THR A 10 55.57 -5.69 -87.42
C THR A 10 55.91 -4.22 -87.68
N ASP A 11 55.46 -3.27 -86.84
CA ASP A 11 56.42 -2.46 -86.08
C ASP A 11 55.81 -1.51 -85.03
N ASP A 12 56.55 -1.45 -83.93
CA ASP A 12 56.80 -0.34 -83.00
C ASP A 12 55.68 0.46 -82.29
N THR A 13 55.56 0.11 -81.01
CA THR A 13 55.06 0.89 -79.86
C THR A 13 55.61 2.31 -79.74
N PRO A 14 54.90 3.16 -78.97
CA PRO A 14 55.54 3.77 -77.81
C PRO A 14 54.86 3.36 -76.51
N VAL A 15 55.70 2.89 -75.59
CA VAL A 15 55.39 2.46 -74.23
C VAL A 15 54.75 3.62 -73.45
N GLY A 16 53.47 3.46 -73.12
CA GLY A 16 52.74 4.38 -72.25
C GLY A 16 53.29 4.35 -70.82
N ILE A 17 53.69 5.52 -70.33
CA ILE A 17 54.12 5.75 -68.94
C ILE A 17 52.96 5.41 -67.98
N ILE A 18 53.08 4.31 -67.24
CA ILE A 18 52.14 3.96 -66.17
C ILE A 18 52.38 4.91 -65.00
N ARG A 19 51.49 5.89 -64.80
CA ARG A 19 51.45 6.67 -63.56
C ARG A 19 50.83 5.81 -62.45
N PRO A 20 51.39 5.80 -61.22
CA PRO A 20 50.77 5.09 -60.12
C PRO A 20 49.42 5.72 -59.80
N VAL A 21 48.35 4.93 -59.89
CA VAL A 21 47.02 5.35 -59.43
C VAL A 21 47.09 5.42 -57.91
N GLU A 22 47.13 6.65 -57.40
CA GLU A 22 47.06 6.97 -55.98
C GLU A 22 45.85 6.28 -55.35
N ALA A 23 46.11 5.44 -54.35
CA ALA A 23 45.09 4.68 -53.64
C ALA A 23 44.02 5.63 -53.09
N ARG A 24 42.81 5.57 -53.66
CA ARG A 24 41.64 6.28 -53.12
C ARG A 24 41.40 5.76 -51.70
N ARG A 25 41.69 6.58 -50.70
CA ARG A 25 41.29 6.32 -49.32
C ARG A 25 39.76 6.22 -49.28
N PRO A 26 39.17 5.19 -48.63
CA PRO A 26 37.72 5.09 -48.56
C PRO A 26 37.14 6.29 -47.82
N PRO A 27 35.93 6.74 -48.18
CA PRO A 27 35.27 7.84 -47.50
C PRO A 27 35.05 7.46 -46.03
N ARG A 28 35.50 8.31 -45.11
CA ARG A 28 35.21 8.14 -43.67
C ARG A 28 33.71 8.26 -43.45
N ASP A 29 33.06 7.14 -43.17
CA ASP A 29 31.66 7.09 -42.75
C ASP A 29 31.47 7.94 -41.48
N ARG A 30 30.78 9.09 -41.64
CA ARG A 30 30.43 10.01 -40.56
C ARG A 30 28.99 9.82 -40.07
N SER A 31 28.36 8.66 -40.26
CA SER A 31 26.93 8.47 -39.95
C SER A 31 26.60 7.88 -38.57
N ARG A 32 27.56 7.75 -37.64
CA ARG A 32 27.28 7.19 -36.29
C ARG A 32 26.97 8.21 -35.18
N ARG A 33 26.48 9.41 -35.51
CA ARG A 33 26.11 10.41 -34.48
C ARG A 33 24.63 10.81 -34.60
N ARG A 34 23.93 10.74 -33.45
CA ARG A 34 22.64 11.39 -33.09
C ARG A 34 21.35 10.55 -33.03
N ARG A 35 21.37 9.35 -32.43
CA ARG A 35 20.12 8.78 -31.86
C ARG A 35 20.17 8.45 -30.36
N ARG A 36 21.36 8.48 -29.74
CA ARG A 36 21.54 8.17 -28.30
C ARG A 36 21.10 9.23 -27.27
N PRO A 37 21.00 10.55 -27.55
CA PRO A 37 20.62 11.51 -26.50
C PRO A 37 19.11 11.50 -26.21
N LEU A 38 18.27 11.09 -27.17
CA LEU A 38 16.82 11.00 -27.00
C LEU A 38 16.43 9.78 -26.17
N LEU A 39 17.01 8.61 -26.47
CA LEU A 39 16.77 7.38 -25.68
C LEU A 39 17.25 7.53 -24.23
N ARG A 40 18.40 8.18 -24.02
CA ARG A 40 18.89 8.50 -22.68
C ARG A 40 17.94 9.46 -21.95
N ARG A 41 17.43 10.49 -22.63
CA ARG A 41 16.45 11.44 -22.07
C ARG A 41 15.12 10.77 -21.71
N THR A 42 14.61 9.88 -22.57
CA THR A 42 13.38 9.14 -22.27
C THR A 42 13.58 8.18 -21.10
N LEU A 43 14.70 7.45 -21.05
CA LEU A 43 15.02 6.57 -19.92
C LEU A 43 15.17 7.33 -18.59
N LEU A 44 15.84 8.50 -18.61
CA LEU A 44 15.93 9.36 -17.43
C LEU A 44 14.56 9.91 -17.01
N GLY A 45 13.71 10.28 -17.97
CA GLY A 45 12.35 10.74 -17.70
C GLY A 45 11.46 9.63 -17.11
N THR A 46 11.52 8.43 -17.66
CA THR A 46 10.81 7.26 -17.12
C THR A 46 11.31 6.89 -15.74
N LEU A 47 12.63 6.87 -15.52
CA LEU A 47 13.21 6.63 -14.20
C LEU A 47 12.75 7.68 -13.18
N PHE A 48 12.78 8.95 -13.54
CA PHE A 48 12.27 10.03 -12.69
C PHE A 48 10.78 9.83 -12.36
N PHE A 49 9.95 9.51 -13.35
CA PHE A 49 8.53 9.24 -13.15
C PHE A 49 8.28 8.05 -12.22
N VAL A 50 9.01 6.94 -12.39
CA VAL A 50 8.95 5.78 -11.50
C VAL A 50 9.38 6.14 -10.07
N LEU A 51 10.43 6.93 -9.91
CA LEU A 51 10.88 7.39 -8.59
C LEU A 51 9.86 8.31 -7.92
N VAL A 52 9.18 9.18 -8.68
CA VAL A 52 8.08 10.01 -8.17
C VAL A 52 6.90 9.15 -7.72
N LEU A 53 6.49 8.16 -8.52
CA LEU A 53 5.42 7.23 -8.15
C LEU A 53 5.80 6.40 -6.91
N LEU A 54 7.03 5.90 -6.85
CA LEU A 54 7.53 5.14 -5.71
C LEU A 54 7.59 6.03 -4.46
N GLY A 55 8.10 7.26 -4.58
CA GLY A 55 8.13 8.23 -3.50
C GLY A 55 6.73 8.57 -2.98
N TYR A 56 5.77 8.79 -3.89
CA TYR A 56 4.36 8.95 -3.54
C TYR A 56 3.83 7.74 -2.78
N TYR A 57 4.09 6.52 -3.27
CA TYR A 57 3.65 5.29 -2.63
C TYR A 57 4.24 5.11 -1.22
N VAL A 58 5.53 5.43 -1.06
CA VAL A 58 6.20 5.41 0.26
C VAL A 58 5.63 6.48 1.18
N VAL A 59 5.37 7.69 0.70
CA VAL A 59 4.72 8.74 1.49
C VAL A 59 3.31 8.32 1.92
N SER A 60 2.53 7.71 1.04
CA SER A 60 1.20 7.18 1.38
C SER A 60 1.29 6.06 2.41
N LEU A 61 2.24 5.13 2.28
CA LEU A 61 2.50 4.09 3.28
C LEU A 61 2.91 4.67 4.63
N LEU A 62 3.79 5.67 4.63
CA LEU A 62 4.23 6.37 5.84
C LEU A 62 3.10 7.18 6.48
N GLN A 63 2.23 7.81 5.69
CA GLN A 63 1.05 8.51 6.19
C GLN A 63 0.08 7.52 6.84
N VAL A 64 -0.22 6.38 6.21
CA VAL A 64 -1.06 5.33 6.82
C VAL A 64 -0.44 4.81 8.12
N TRP A 65 0.87 4.57 8.14
CA TRP A 65 1.58 4.12 9.33
C TRP A 65 1.65 5.19 10.44
N SER A 66 1.72 6.47 10.05
CA SER A 66 1.79 7.61 10.96
C SER A 66 0.42 8.00 11.52
N THR A 67 -0.65 7.94 10.71
CA THR A 67 -2.03 8.19 11.16
C THR A 67 -2.50 7.09 12.12
N GLY A 68 -2.00 5.87 11.97
CA GLY A 68 -2.16 4.82 12.98
C GLY A 68 -1.42 5.09 14.30
N LYS A 69 -0.53 6.08 14.38
CA LYS A 69 0.28 6.41 15.57
C LYS A 69 -0.05 7.75 16.21
N SER A 70 -0.82 8.62 15.55
CA SER A 70 -0.92 10.04 15.94
C SER A 70 -1.76 10.32 17.19
N ASP A 71 -2.38 9.33 17.84
CA ASP A 71 -3.10 9.56 19.11
C ASP A 71 -2.87 8.50 20.20
N GLN A 72 -2.01 7.51 19.96
CA GLN A 72 -1.88 6.32 20.81
C GLN A 72 -1.01 6.51 22.07
N GLY A 73 -0.83 7.77 22.51
CA GLY A 73 0.04 8.12 23.63
C GLY A 73 -0.62 8.97 24.71
N ARG A 74 -1.86 9.42 24.51
CA ARG A 74 -2.63 10.11 25.54
C ARG A 74 -3.54 9.09 26.23
N PRO A 75 -3.65 9.13 27.56
CA PRO A 75 -4.70 8.39 28.25
C PRO A 75 -6.07 8.76 27.70
N VAL A 76 -6.88 7.75 27.41
CA VAL A 76 -8.28 7.84 27.02
C VAL A 76 -9.12 7.07 28.05
N ASP A 77 -10.42 7.25 28.01
CA ASP A 77 -11.32 6.62 28.97
C ASP A 77 -11.73 5.21 28.55
N ALA A 78 -11.79 4.94 27.24
CA ALA A 78 -12.09 3.61 26.71
C ALA A 78 -11.40 3.33 25.37
N ILE A 79 -11.09 2.06 25.11
CA ILE A 79 -10.74 1.58 23.76
C ILE A 79 -11.99 0.94 23.17
N VAL A 80 -12.49 1.47 22.05
CA VAL A 80 -13.68 0.93 21.36
C VAL A 80 -13.25 0.15 20.13
N VAL A 81 -13.50 -1.16 20.14
CA VAL A 81 -13.13 -2.08 19.07
C VAL A 81 -14.32 -2.30 18.17
N LEU A 82 -14.24 -1.81 16.93
CA LEU A 82 -15.29 -2.05 15.96
C LEU A 82 -15.28 -3.51 15.49
N GLY A 83 -16.47 -4.08 15.41
CA GLY A 83 -16.74 -5.38 14.79
C GLY A 83 -16.32 -5.48 13.32
N ALA A 84 -16.25 -6.71 12.83
CA ALA A 84 -15.95 -7.02 11.43
C ALA A 84 -16.63 -8.33 11.01
N ALA A 85 -16.09 -9.47 11.46
CA ALA A 85 -16.68 -10.79 11.27
C ALA A 85 -16.09 -11.77 12.28
N GLN A 86 -16.87 -12.80 12.62
CA GLN A 86 -16.47 -13.94 13.44
C GLN A 86 -16.94 -15.25 12.79
N TYR A 87 -16.24 -16.33 13.08
CA TYR A 87 -16.51 -17.70 12.66
C TYR A 87 -16.79 -18.55 13.89
N ASP A 88 -18.05 -18.51 14.33
CA ASP A 88 -18.57 -19.36 15.39
C ASP A 88 -17.80 -19.23 16.73
N GLY A 89 -17.55 -17.99 17.13
CA GLY A 89 -16.80 -17.64 18.33
C GLY A 89 -15.32 -17.32 18.08
N GLU A 90 -14.80 -17.65 16.90
CA GLU A 90 -13.43 -17.30 16.49
C GLU A 90 -13.41 -15.99 15.69
N PRO A 91 -12.65 -14.96 16.08
CA PRO A 91 -12.52 -13.75 15.28
C PRO A 91 -11.98 -14.04 13.87
N SER A 92 -12.57 -13.40 12.85
CA SER A 92 -11.96 -13.40 11.50
C SER A 92 -10.56 -12.78 11.53
N PRO A 93 -9.70 -13.02 10.52
CA PRO A 93 -8.34 -12.45 10.49
C PRO A 93 -8.31 -10.92 10.65
N GLN A 94 -9.30 -10.21 10.09
CA GLN A 94 -9.42 -8.76 10.24
C GLN A 94 -9.78 -8.36 11.68
N LEU A 95 -10.74 -9.06 12.29
CA LEU A 95 -11.11 -8.81 13.69
C LEU A 95 -9.98 -9.18 14.64
N ALA A 96 -9.32 -10.32 14.43
CA ALA A 96 -8.14 -10.75 15.20
C ALA A 96 -7.02 -9.72 15.15
N ALA A 97 -6.70 -9.15 13.97
CA ALA A 97 -5.68 -8.12 13.83
C ALA A 97 -6.01 -6.85 14.65
N ARG A 98 -7.29 -6.47 14.73
CA ARG A 98 -7.74 -5.35 15.58
C ARG A 98 -7.59 -5.69 17.06
N LEU A 99 -7.95 -6.91 17.46
CA LEU A 99 -7.88 -7.35 18.84
C LEU A 99 -6.44 -7.56 19.32
N ASP A 100 -5.55 -8.02 18.43
CA ASP A 100 -4.11 -8.11 18.72
C ASP A 100 -3.53 -6.71 18.98
N HIS A 101 -3.93 -5.71 18.18
CA HIS A 101 -3.54 -4.32 18.43
C HIS A 101 -4.02 -3.84 19.81
N VAL A 102 -5.24 -4.16 20.22
CA VAL A 102 -5.74 -3.83 21.57
C VAL A 102 -4.93 -4.54 22.65
N ALA A 103 -4.61 -5.82 22.47
CA ALA A 103 -3.78 -6.58 23.40
C ALA A 103 -2.36 -6.00 23.52
N GLU A 104 -1.80 -5.41 22.46
CA GLU A 104 -0.53 -4.68 22.50
C GLU A 104 -0.61 -3.33 23.23
N LEU A 105 -1.77 -2.67 23.19
CA LEU A 105 -2.00 -1.40 23.89
C LEU A 105 -2.32 -1.58 25.36
N TRP A 106 -3.01 -2.66 25.73
CA TRP A 106 -3.52 -2.89 27.07
C TRP A 106 -2.46 -2.75 28.18
N PRO A 107 -1.24 -3.35 28.06
CA PRO A 107 -0.19 -3.20 29.06
C PRO A 107 0.36 -1.78 29.23
N ARG A 108 0.01 -0.85 28.34
CA ARG A 108 0.40 0.56 28.42
C ARG A 108 -0.55 1.40 29.26
N GLU A 109 -1.62 0.79 29.78
CA GLU A 109 -2.62 1.42 30.66
C GLU A 109 -3.23 2.69 30.03
N LEU A 110 -3.41 2.67 28.71
CA LEU A 110 -3.97 3.81 27.97
C LEU A 110 -5.45 4.04 28.26
N ALA A 111 -6.18 2.99 28.66
CA ALA A 111 -7.58 3.07 29.03
C ALA A 111 -7.91 2.06 30.14
N PRO A 112 -8.83 2.39 31.06
CA PRO A 112 -9.29 1.46 32.09
C PRO A 112 -10.25 0.39 31.56
N VAL A 113 -10.90 0.62 30.42
CA VAL A 113 -11.89 -0.32 29.83
C VAL A 113 -11.72 -0.48 28.33
N VAL A 114 -12.14 -1.64 27.83
CA VAL A 114 -12.25 -1.96 26.40
C VAL A 114 -13.70 -2.27 26.09
N VAL A 115 -14.28 -1.62 25.09
CA VAL A 115 -15.62 -1.90 24.60
C VAL A 115 -15.51 -2.68 23.30
N THR A 116 -16.00 -3.92 23.28
CA THR A 116 -16.07 -4.74 22.07
C THR A 116 -17.45 -4.60 21.45
N THR A 117 -17.52 -4.23 20.17
CA THR A 117 -18.81 -4.02 19.48
C THR A 117 -19.13 -5.11 18.47
N GLY A 118 -20.41 -5.20 18.11
CA GLY A 118 -20.91 -6.03 17.02
C GLY A 118 -21.90 -7.09 17.49
N GLY A 119 -23.14 -6.97 17.02
CA GLY A 119 -24.22 -7.91 17.27
C GLY A 119 -24.13 -9.21 16.48
N GLY A 120 -25.03 -10.13 16.80
CA GLY A 120 -25.21 -11.39 16.07
C GLY A 120 -26.33 -11.29 15.05
N ARG A 121 -26.31 -12.16 14.04
CA ARG A 121 -27.41 -12.35 13.09
C ARG A 121 -28.33 -13.49 13.54
N PRO A 122 -29.57 -13.55 13.04
CA PRO A 122 -30.45 -14.68 13.31
C PRO A 122 -29.79 -16.01 12.94
N GLY A 123 -29.61 -16.89 13.94
CA GLY A 123 -28.94 -18.18 13.79
C GLY A 123 -27.49 -18.22 14.27
N ASP A 124 -26.89 -17.07 14.61
CA ASP A 124 -25.54 -17.03 15.16
C ASP A 124 -25.53 -17.53 16.61
N ARG A 125 -24.51 -18.33 16.96
CA ARG A 125 -24.27 -18.76 18.34
C ARG A 125 -23.52 -17.72 19.18
N PHE A 126 -22.72 -16.90 18.51
CA PHE A 126 -21.88 -15.89 19.11
C PHE A 126 -22.00 -14.58 18.33
N THR A 127 -21.96 -13.45 19.04
CA THR A 127 -21.79 -12.15 18.39
C THR A 127 -20.30 -11.83 18.19
N GLU A 128 -20.00 -10.85 17.34
CA GLU A 128 -18.62 -10.36 17.15
C GLU A 128 -18.05 -9.80 18.46
N ALA A 129 -18.87 -9.10 19.24
CA ALA A 129 -18.50 -8.61 20.55
C ALA A 129 -18.13 -9.75 21.52
N GLN A 130 -18.90 -10.84 21.55
CA GLN A 130 -18.62 -12.00 22.42
C GLN A 130 -17.33 -12.73 22.03
N ALA A 131 -17.13 -12.95 20.72
CA ALA A 131 -15.89 -13.53 20.19
C ALA A 131 -14.68 -12.65 20.55
N SER A 132 -14.83 -11.32 20.42
CA SER A 132 -13.79 -10.34 20.75
C SER A 132 -13.45 -10.33 22.24
N ALA A 133 -14.46 -10.33 23.11
CA ALA A 133 -14.25 -10.34 24.55
C ALA A 133 -13.50 -11.60 25.01
N SER A 134 -13.89 -12.76 24.49
CA SER A 134 -13.22 -14.04 24.78
C SER A 134 -11.77 -14.02 24.32
N TYR A 135 -11.52 -13.55 23.10
CA TYR A 135 -10.18 -13.45 22.52
C TYR A 135 -9.24 -12.52 23.31
N LEU A 136 -9.75 -11.39 23.80
CA LEU A 136 -8.98 -10.44 24.62
C LEU A 136 -8.73 -10.98 26.03
N ALA A 137 -9.73 -11.66 26.62
CA ALA A 137 -9.58 -12.31 27.92
C ALA A 137 -8.46 -13.36 27.90
N GLU A 138 -8.40 -14.18 26.86
CA GLU A 138 -7.30 -15.14 26.63
C GLU A 138 -5.92 -14.48 26.51
N ARG A 139 -5.87 -13.18 26.16
CA ARG A 139 -4.64 -12.39 25.99
C ARG A 139 -4.33 -11.49 27.19
N GLY A 140 -5.04 -11.66 28.31
CA GLY A 140 -4.73 -11.01 29.57
C GLY A 140 -5.45 -9.70 29.83
N VAL A 141 -6.45 -9.33 29.02
CA VAL A 141 -7.38 -8.26 29.37
C VAL A 141 -8.40 -8.82 30.39
N PRO A 142 -8.51 -8.28 31.61
CA PRO A 142 -9.47 -8.79 32.59
C PRO A 142 -10.91 -8.66 32.07
N GLU A 143 -11.73 -9.69 32.23
CA GLU A 143 -13.15 -9.64 31.82
C GLU A 143 -13.91 -8.46 32.45
N SER A 144 -13.55 -8.06 33.68
CA SER A 144 -14.14 -6.90 34.35
C SER A 144 -13.85 -5.56 33.68
N ALA A 145 -12.83 -5.50 32.83
CA ALA A 145 -12.48 -4.34 32.03
C ALA A 145 -13.10 -4.37 30.62
N ILE A 146 -13.75 -5.48 30.23
CA ILE A 146 -14.34 -5.63 28.90
C ILE A 146 -15.85 -5.35 28.99
N LEU A 147 -16.30 -4.35 28.24
CA LEU A 147 -17.71 -4.04 28.06
C LEU A 147 -18.19 -4.60 26.72
N LEU A 148 -19.34 -5.26 26.73
CA LEU A 148 -19.93 -5.90 25.56
C LEU A 148 -21.05 -5.02 25.00
N GLU A 149 -20.85 -4.52 23.78
CA GLU A 149 -21.92 -3.93 22.96
C GLU A 149 -22.26 -4.95 21.87
N ASN A 150 -23.37 -5.67 22.03
CA ASN A 150 -23.76 -6.76 21.12
C ASN A 150 -25.19 -6.61 20.56
N ALA A 151 -25.77 -5.41 20.67
CA ALA A 151 -27.12 -5.11 20.22
C ALA A 151 -27.13 -4.40 18.86
N GLY A 152 -26.11 -3.59 18.57
CA GLY A 152 -25.99 -2.80 17.36
C GLY A 152 -25.87 -3.66 16.11
N SER A 153 -26.68 -3.34 15.10
CA SER A 153 -26.65 -3.98 13.78
C SER A 153 -25.91 -3.12 12.74
N THR A 154 -25.73 -1.83 13.05
CA THR A 154 -24.96 -0.88 12.26
C THR A 154 -23.87 -0.23 13.11
N THR A 155 -22.84 0.31 12.46
CA THR A 155 -21.78 1.06 13.15
C THR A 155 -22.34 2.27 13.92
N PHE A 156 -23.41 2.91 13.42
CA PHE A 156 -24.04 4.05 14.08
C PHE A 156 -24.75 3.62 15.36
N GLU A 157 -25.64 2.63 15.28
CA GLU A 157 -26.31 2.05 16.47
C GLU A 157 -25.31 1.54 17.51
N SER A 158 -24.24 0.88 17.06
CA SER A 158 -23.19 0.40 17.97
C SER A 158 -22.56 1.59 18.71
N MET A 159 -22.24 2.67 18.01
CA MET A 159 -21.61 3.86 18.62
C MET A 159 -22.58 4.62 19.53
N GLU A 160 -23.86 4.70 19.21
CA GLU A 160 -24.89 5.25 20.12
C GLU A 160 -24.98 4.43 21.42
N ASN A 161 -25.00 3.10 21.31
CA ASN A 161 -25.02 2.22 22.48
C ASN A 161 -23.74 2.36 23.32
N VAL A 162 -22.58 2.43 22.67
CA VAL A 162 -21.29 2.67 23.33
C VAL A 162 -21.31 4.01 24.07
N ALA A 163 -21.76 5.08 23.40
CA ALA A 163 -21.84 6.42 23.99
C ALA A 163 -22.75 6.44 25.22
N ALA A 164 -23.94 5.83 25.14
CA ALA A 164 -24.86 5.73 26.26
C ALA A 164 -24.29 4.93 27.46
N GLU A 165 -23.52 3.87 27.21
CA GLU A 165 -22.87 3.07 28.25
C GLU A 165 -21.70 3.83 28.91
N LEU A 166 -20.91 4.57 28.12
CA LEU A 166 -19.79 5.36 28.62
C LEU A 166 -20.26 6.62 29.36
N GLU A 167 -21.33 7.27 28.89
CA GLU A 167 -21.94 8.43 29.55
C GLU A 167 -22.41 8.10 30.97
N GLN A 168 -23.01 6.93 31.19
CA GLN A 168 -23.41 6.45 32.51
C GLN A 168 -22.23 6.32 33.49
N ARG A 169 -21.01 6.21 32.97
CA ARG A 169 -19.75 6.10 33.71
C ARG A 169 -18.99 7.43 33.78
N GLY A 170 -19.52 8.49 33.15
CA GLY A 170 -18.85 9.79 33.02
C GLY A 170 -17.61 9.76 32.14
N LEU A 171 -17.59 8.87 31.14
CA LEU A 171 -16.49 8.68 30.19
C LEU A 171 -16.93 9.14 28.79
N ASP A 172 -16.08 9.86 28.07
CA ASP A 172 -16.40 10.35 26.72
C ASP A 172 -15.22 10.24 25.74
N ARG A 173 -13.98 10.18 26.22
CA ARG A 173 -12.80 10.10 25.36
C ARG A 173 -12.47 8.67 25.00
N VAL A 174 -12.46 8.37 23.71
CA VAL A 174 -12.29 7.01 23.22
C VAL A 174 -11.17 6.89 22.20
N LEU A 175 -10.46 5.76 22.23
CA LEU A 175 -9.61 5.32 21.14
C LEU A 175 -10.38 4.30 20.30
N ILE A 176 -10.66 4.65 19.04
CA ILE A 176 -11.35 3.74 18.12
C ILE A 176 -10.35 2.84 17.42
N VAL A 177 -10.53 1.52 17.56
CA VAL A 177 -9.76 0.50 16.83
C VAL A 177 -10.62 -0.06 15.70
N THR A 178 -10.22 0.24 14.47
CA THR A 178 -10.88 -0.17 13.23
C THR A 178 -9.85 -0.26 12.09
N ASP A 179 -10.29 -0.67 10.90
CA ASP A 179 -9.39 -0.70 9.74
C ASP A 179 -9.09 0.71 9.20
N PRO A 180 -7.91 0.93 8.58
CA PRO A 180 -7.50 2.27 8.12
C PRO A 180 -8.49 2.96 7.19
N TYR A 181 -9.18 2.20 6.33
CA TYR A 181 -10.16 2.71 5.38
C TYR A 181 -11.52 3.06 6.02
N HIS A 182 -11.73 2.67 7.28
CA HIS A 182 -12.92 3.01 8.08
C HIS A 182 -12.65 4.06 9.15
N ALA A 183 -11.38 4.34 9.48
CA ALA A 183 -11.00 5.24 10.56
C ALA A 183 -11.73 6.59 10.53
N LEU A 184 -11.72 7.30 9.39
CA LEU A 184 -12.39 8.60 9.27
C LEU A 184 -13.91 8.48 9.50
N ARG A 185 -14.56 7.49 8.89
CA ARG A 185 -16.01 7.29 9.04
C ARG A 185 -16.36 6.96 10.49
N SER A 186 -15.62 6.06 11.11
CA SER A 186 -15.84 5.63 12.49
C SER A 186 -15.66 6.78 13.48
N ARG A 187 -14.62 7.61 13.27
CA ARG A 187 -14.41 8.84 14.05
C ARG A 187 -15.60 9.79 13.94
N LEU A 188 -16.04 10.11 12.72
CA LEU A 188 -17.17 11.03 12.52
C LEU A 188 -18.46 10.52 13.16
N ILE A 189 -18.73 9.21 13.07
CA ILE A 189 -19.89 8.58 13.71
C ILE A 189 -19.77 8.67 15.24
N ALA A 190 -18.58 8.45 15.80
CA ALA A 190 -18.38 8.54 17.25
C ALA A 190 -18.54 9.98 17.76
N GLU A 191 -17.99 10.97 17.04
CA GLU A 191 -18.18 12.39 17.33
C GLU A 191 -19.66 12.79 17.24
N GLU A 192 -20.40 12.26 16.26
CA GLU A 192 -21.85 12.47 16.13
C GLU A 192 -22.65 11.82 17.28
N ALA A 193 -22.19 10.67 17.79
CA ALA A 193 -22.74 10.02 18.97
C ALA A 193 -22.35 10.67 20.30
N GLY A 194 -21.50 11.71 20.28
CA GLY A 194 -21.09 12.47 21.48
C GLY A 194 -19.80 11.99 22.15
N LEU A 195 -18.99 11.18 21.47
CA LEU A 195 -17.69 10.72 21.96
C LEU A 195 -16.54 11.61 21.45
N GLU A 196 -15.50 11.81 22.24
CA GLU A 196 -14.25 12.47 21.80
C GLU A 196 -13.29 11.41 21.23
N ALA A 197 -13.08 11.41 19.90
CA ALA A 197 -12.29 10.40 19.16
C ALA A 197 -11.17 10.95 18.25
#